data_AF-W7B2U1-F1
#
_entry.id   AF-W7B2U1-F1
#
_cell.length_a   1.000
_cell.length_b   1.000
_cell.length_c   1.000
_cell.angle_alpha   90.00
_cell.angle_beta   90.00
_cell.angle_gamma   90.00
#
_symmetry.space_group_name_H-M   'P 1'
#
loop_
_entity.id
_entity.type
_entity.pdbx_description
1 polymer ?
#
loop_
_entity_poly.entity_id
_entity_poly.type
_entity_poly.pdbx_seq_one_letter_code
_entity_poly.pdbx_strand_id
1 'polypeptide(L)'
;MKKVLSALFVFSLVLVLAACGGNADKKGSGDSKELVVGASNTPHAEILEQAKPILKKEGINLKIVTYQDYVLPNKALEEGEIDANYFQHKPYLELEEKRKKAINLRM
;
A
#
# COMPACT_ATOMS: atom_id res chain seq x y z
N MET A 1 52.13 -8.86 6.09
CA MET A 1 51.30 -8.07 5.14
C MET A 1 50.02 -8.79 4.70
N LYS A 2 50.06 -10.07 4.29
CA LYS A 2 48.85 -10.85 3.92
C LYS A 2 47.83 -11.08 5.06
N LYS A 3 48.28 -11.20 6.32
CA LYS A 3 47.40 -11.36 7.48
C LYS A 3 46.77 -10.05 7.98
N VAL A 4 47.33 -8.90 7.59
CA VAL A 4 46.83 -7.57 7.96
C VAL A 4 45.75 -7.11 6.97
N LEU A 5 45.88 -7.52 5.69
CA LEU A 5 44.85 -7.31 4.66
C LEU A 5 43.54 -8.06 4.97
N SER A 6 43.64 -9.27 5.54
CA SER A 6 42.47 -10.08 5.93
C SER A 6 41.71 -9.48 7.12
N ALA A 7 42.41 -8.81 8.05
CA ALA A 7 41.78 -8.17 9.20
C ALA A 7 40.98 -6.90 8.84
N LEU A 8 41.39 -6.16 7.80
CA LEU A 8 40.65 -4.98 7.33
C LEU A 8 39.32 -5.34 6.65
N PHE A 9 39.25 -6.49 5.97
CA PHE A 9 38.05 -6.91 5.25
C PHE A 9 36.93 -7.37 6.20
N VAL A 10 37.30 -7.98 7.33
CA VAL A 10 36.34 -8.40 8.37
C VAL A 10 35.78 -7.21 9.15
N PHE A 11 36.57 -6.14 9.35
CA PHE A 11 36.09 -4.94 10.05
C PHE A 11 35.05 -4.16 9.23
N SER A 12 35.19 -4.12 7.91
CA SER A 12 34.21 -3.50 6.98
C SER A 12 32.84 -4.17 7.05
N LEU A 13 32.79 -5.50 7.22
CA LEU A 13 31.54 -6.27 7.21
C LEU A 13 30.71 -6.08 8.49
N VAL A 14 31.35 -5.72 9.61
CA VAL A 14 30.66 -5.47 10.89
C VAL A 14 29.98 -4.10 10.92
N LEU A 15 30.53 -3.09 10.23
CA LEU A 15 29.88 -1.76 10.14
C LEU A 15 28.59 -1.79 9.31
N VAL A 16 28.46 -2.70 8.34
CA VAL A 16 27.24 -2.84 7.53
C VAL A 16 26.09 -3.47 8.33
N LEU A 17 26.37 -4.35 9.29
CA LEU A 17 25.33 -4.95 10.14
C LEU A 17 24.80 -4.01 11.23
N ALA A 18 25.64 -3.09 11.74
CA ALA A 18 25.20 -2.12 12.75
C ALA A 18 24.26 -1.04 12.19
N ALA A 19 24.24 -0.83 10.87
CA ALA A 19 23.32 0.10 10.20
C ALA A 19 21.88 -0.45 10.07
N CYS A 20 21.65 -1.73 10.34
CA CYS A 20 20.31 -2.34 10.35
C CYS A 20 19.74 -2.51 11.78
N GLY A 21 20.50 -2.11 12.81
CA GLY A 21 20.08 -2.20 14.23
C GLY A 21 19.73 -0.86 14.88
N GLY A 22 19.87 0.24 14.14
CA GLY A 22 19.47 1.57 14.59
C GLY A 22 17.95 1.73 14.52
N ASN A 23 17.25 1.22 15.54
CA ASN A 23 15.89 1.64 15.82
C ASN A 23 15.95 3.08 16.33
N ALA A 24 16.18 4.00 15.39
CA ALA A 24 15.95 5.41 15.58
C ALA A 24 14.45 5.52 15.84
N ASP A 25 14.10 5.64 17.11
CA ASP A 25 12.81 6.12 17.59
C ASP A 25 12.49 7.40 16.80
N LYS A 26 11.77 7.24 15.68
CA LYS A 26 11.13 8.33 14.96
C LYS A 26 9.98 8.81 15.83
N LYS A 27 10.34 9.58 16.85
CA LYS A 27 9.43 10.46 17.58
C LYS A 27 9.17 11.66 16.67
N GLY A 28 8.31 11.48 15.68
CA GLY A 28 7.85 12.51 14.75
C GLY A 28 6.33 12.63 14.84
N SER A 29 5.85 13.84 15.14
CA SER A 29 4.50 14.41 14.94
C SER A 29 3.35 13.46 14.62
N GLY A 30 2.30 13.46 15.45
CA GLY A 30 1.03 12.72 15.28
C GLY A 30 0.78 12.20 13.87
N ASP A 31 1.16 10.94 13.65
CA ASP A 31 1.31 10.32 12.34
C ASP A 31 -0.08 9.98 11.81
N SER A 32 -0.72 10.95 11.16
CA SER A 32 -2.01 10.72 10.50
C SER A 32 -1.78 9.73 9.36
N LYS A 33 -2.35 8.54 9.45
CA LYS A 33 -2.19 7.47 8.46
C LYS A 33 -2.89 7.87 7.16
N GLU A 34 -2.16 7.90 6.05
CA GLU A 34 -2.77 8.07 4.73
C GLU A 34 -3.51 6.78 4.34
N LEU A 35 -4.72 6.93 3.80
CA LEU A 35 -5.54 5.86 3.23
C LEU A 35 -5.97 6.28 1.82
N VAL A 36 -5.51 5.59 0.79
CA VAL A 36 -5.82 5.86 -0.61
C VAL A 36 -6.94 4.93 -1.09
N VAL A 37 -8.10 5.48 -1.43
CA VAL A 37 -9.27 4.69 -1.86
C VAL A 37 -9.67 5.03 -3.29
N GLY A 38 -9.69 4.00 -4.15
CA GLY A 38 -10.25 4.10 -5.50
C GLY A 38 -11.77 3.99 -5.51
N ALA A 39 -12.49 4.89 -6.17
CA ALA A 39 -13.95 4.88 -6.18
C ALA A 39 -14.54 5.35 -7.51
N SER A 40 -15.77 4.94 -7.84
CA SER A 40 -16.51 5.57 -8.93
C SER A 40 -16.95 6.99 -8.53
N ASN A 41 -17.03 7.91 -9.49
CA ASN A 41 -17.40 9.31 -9.22
C ASN A 41 -18.66 9.46 -8.38
N THR A 42 -19.74 8.80 -8.79
CA THR A 42 -21.04 8.90 -8.12
C THR A 42 -21.62 7.49 -7.94
N PRO A 43 -22.23 7.18 -6.78
CA PRO A 43 -22.25 7.99 -5.55
C PRO A 43 -21.01 7.80 -4.67
N HIS A 44 -20.07 6.92 -5.05
CA HIS A 44 -19.05 6.40 -4.14
C HIS A 44 -18.04 7.45 -3.66
N ALA A 45 -17.47 8.25 -4.58
CA ALA A 45 -16.55 9.31 -4.19
C ALA A 45 -17.24 10.39 -3.36
N GLU A 46 -18.50 10.74 -3.68
CA GLU A 46 -19.30 11.70 -2.90
C GLU A 46 -19.51 11.24 -1.45
N ILE A 47 -19.80 9.95 -1.25
CA ILE A 47 -19.90 9.34 0.08
C ILE A 47 -18.55 9.42 0.82
N LEU A 48 -17.46 9.09 0.13
CA LEU A 48 -16.11 9.15 0.70
C LEU A 48 -15.69 10.58 1.06
N GLU A 49 -16.10 11.59 0.29
CA GLU A 49 -15.89 13.01 0.64
C GLU A 49 -16.58 13.38 1.96
N GLN A 50 -17.80 12.86 2.21
CA GLN A 50 -18.48 13.03 3.50
C GLN A 50 -17.78 12.26 4.63
N ALA A 51 -17.11 11.14 4.33
CA ALA A 51 -16.37 10.35 5.30
C ALA A 51 -15.01 10.96 5.70
N LYS A 52 -14.38 11.79 4.84
CA LYS A 52 -13.09 12.45 5.12
C LYS A 52 -13.00 13.13 6.49
N PRO A 53 -13.93 14.01 6.91
CA PRO A 53 -13.84 14.66 8.23
C PRO A 53 -14.03 13.69 9.40
N ILE A 54 -14.72 12.57 9.21
CA ILE A 54 -14.88 11.53 10.24
C ILE A 54 -13.55 10.82 10.43
N LEU A 55 -12.97 10.31 9.33
CA LEU A 55 -11.68 9.63 9.33
C LEU A 55 -10.54 10.53 9.82
N LYS A 56 -10.56 11.83 9.49
CA LYS A 56 -9.57 12.79 9.98
C LYS A 56 -9.56 12.92 11.50
N LYS A 57 -10.72 12.82 12.16
CA LYS A 57 -10.81 12.81 13.64
C LYS A 57 -10.21 11.55 14.26
N GLU A 58 -10.21 10.45 13.49
CA GLU A 58 -9.58 9.18 13.86
C GLU A 58 -8.09 9.11 13.47
N GLY A 59 -7.52 10.22 12.98
CA GLY A 59 -6.12 10.26 12.57
C GLY A 59 -5.86 9.61 11.20
N ILE A 60 -6.88 9.50 10.35
CA ILE A 60 -6.76 8.95 9.00
C ILE A 60 -6.95 10.06 7.96
N ASN A 61 -5.96 10.25 7.10
CA ASN A 61 -6.05 11.13 5.94
C ASN A 61 -6.52 10.34 4.72
N LEU A 62 -7.81 10.46 4.39
CA LEU A 62 -8.39 9.79 3.23
C LEU A 62 -8.08 10.56 1.93
N LYS A 63 -7.38 9.91 1.01
CA LYS A 63 -7.15 10.35 -0.38
C LYS A 63 -8.06 9.54 -1.31
N ILE A 64 -8.82 10.22 -2.15
CA ILE A 64 -9.77 9.57 -3.07
C ILE A 64 -9.20 9.62 -4.48
N VAL A 65 -9.17 8.47 -5.16
CA VAL A 65 -8.83 8.35 -6.58
C VAL A 65 -10.09 7.94 -7.34
N THR A 66 -10.52 8.77 -8.28
CA THR A 66 -11.75 8.54 -9.02
C THR A 66 -11.52 7.74 -10.30
N TYR A 67 -12.36 6.74 -10.54
CA TYR A 67 -12.34 5.92 -11.75
C TYR A 67 -13.67 6.03 -12.51
N GLN A 68 -13.60 5.89 -13.84
CA GLN A 68 -14.74 5.97 -14.76
C GLN A 68 -15.19 4.59 -15.27
N ASP A 69 -14.44 3.53 -14.93
CA ASP A 69 -14.68 2.16 -15.35
C ASP A 69 -14.56 1.18 -14.17
N TYR A 70 -14.85 -0.09 -14.43
CA TYR A 70 -14.95 -1.16 -13.42
C TYR A 70 -13.80 -2.18 -13.47
N VAL A 71 -12.78 -1.94 -14.31
CA VAL A 71 -11.62 -2.82 -14.45
C VAL A 71 -10.43 -2.23 -13.70
N LEU A 72 -10.14 -0.95 -13.93
CA LEU A 72 -8.99 -0.27 -13.34
C LEU A 72 -8.96 -0.27 -11.81
N PRO A 73 -10.06 -0.12 -11.06
CA PRO A 73 -9.99 -0.09 -9.60
C PRO A 73 -9.48 -1.39 -8.96
N ASN A 74 -9.81 -2.56 -9.54
CA ASN A 74 -9.29 -3.84 -9.04
C ASN A 74 -7.82 -4.03 -9.42
N LYS A 75 -7.43 -3.58 -10.62
CA LYS A 75 -6.04 -3.64 -11.09
C LYS A 75 -5.13 -2.75 -10.24
N ALA A 76 -5.53 -1.50 -10.01
CA ALA A 76 -4.79 -0.56 -9.17
C ALA A 76 -4.63 -1.07 -7.73
N LEU A 77 -5.66 -1.74 -7.18
CA LEU A 77 -5.58 -2.37 -5.86
C LEU A 77 -4.57 -3.54 -5.85
N GLU A 78 -4.60 -4.38 -6.88
CA GLU A 78 -3.65 -5.49 -7.01
C GLU A 78 -2.20 -5.02 -7.19
N GLU A 79 -1.99 -3.93 -7.92
CA GLU A 79 -0.68 -3.33 -8.16
C GLU A 79 -0.17 -2.51 -6.96
N GLY A 80 -1.01 -2.31 -5.93
CA GLY A 80 -0.67 -1.57 -4.72
C GLY A 80 -0.66 -0.04 -4.91
N GLU A 81 -1.28 0.48 -5.97
CA GLU A 81 -1.42 1.91 -6.22
C GLU A 81 -2.45 2.58 -5.29
N ILE A 82 -3.41 1.80 -4.80
CA ILE A 82 -4.44 2.18 -3.84
C ILE A 82 -4.56 1.13 -2.73
N ASP A 83 -4.96 1.53 -1.53
CA ASP A 83 -5.08 0.65 -0.36
C ASP A 83 -6.41 -0.14 -0.36
N ALA A 84 -7.45 0.45 -0.95
CA ALA A 84 -8.77 -0.15 -1.07
C ALA A 84 -9.52 0.42 -2.28
N ASN A 85 -10.61 -0.25 -2.68
CA ASN A 85 -11.56 0.32 -3.61
C ASN A 85 -13.01 0.25 -3.10
N TYR A 86 -13.84 1.19 -3.54
CA TYR A 86 -15.26 1.28 -3.24
C TYR A 86 -16.05 1.59 -4.53
N PHE A 87 -16.43 0.54 -5.25
CA PHE A 87 -17.18 0.67 -6.51
C PHE A 87 -18.05 -0.55 -6.87
N GLN A 88 -17.71 -1.73 -6.34
CA GLN A 88 -18.27 -3.01 -6.78
C GLN A 88 -19.14 -3.67 -5.71
N HIS A 89 -20.04 -4.54 -6.16
CA HIS A 89 -20.79 -5.46 -5.31
C HIS A 89 -20.14 -6.85 -5.26
N LYS A 90 -20.48 -7.64 -4.25
CA LYS A 90 -19.90 -8.97 -4.00
C LYS A 90 -19.90 -9.93 -5.21
N PRO A 91 -20.99 -10.08 -5.99
CA PRO A 91 -20.96 -10.98 -7.15
C PRO A 91 -19.94 -10.62 -8.22
N TYR A 92 -19.59 -9.33 -8.36
CA TYR A 92 -18.60 -8.87 -9.34
C TYR A 92 -17.19 -9.23 -8.87
N LEU A 93 -16.90 -9.01 -7.58
CA LEU A 93 -15.63 -9.41 -6.97
C LEU A 93 -15.39 -10.92 -7.11
N GLU A 94 -16.39 -11.74 -6.75
CA GLU A 94 -16.28 -13.20 -6.87
C GLU A 94 -16.09 -13.67 -8.32
N LEU A 95 -16.71 -12.99 -9.28
CA LEU A 95 -16.53 -13.29 -10.69
C LEU A 95 -15.08 -12.98 -11.15
N GLU A 96 -14.54 -11.84 -10.75
CA GLU A 96 -13.17 -11.43 -11.08
C GLU A 96 -12.13 -12.37 -10.44
N GLU A 97 -12.31 -12.76 -9.18
CA GLU A 97 -11.46 -13.76 -8.52
C GLU A 97 -11.49 -15.11 -9.23
N LYS A 98 -12.68 -15.59 -9.62
CA LYS A 98 -12.85 -16.82 -10.40
C LYS A 98 -12.16 -16.72 -11.77
N ARG A 99 -12.32 -15.60 -12.48
CA ARG A 99 -11.69 -15.35 -13.78
C ARG A 99 -10.17 -15.39 -13.67
N LYS A 100 -9.61 -14.68 -12.68
CA LYS A 100 -8.17 -14.66 -12.40
C LYS A 100 -7.61 -16.04 -12.08
N LYS A 101 -8.30 -16.81 -11.23
CA LYS A 101 -7.92 -18.19 -10.92
C LYS A 101 -7.95 -19.10 -12.15
N ALA A 102 -8.97 -18.97 -13.00
CA ALA A 102 -9.09 -19.76 -14.23
C ALA A 102 -7.99 -19.42 -15.25
N ILE A 103 -7.59 -18.15 -15.33
CA ILE A 103 -6.47 -17.69 -16.18
C ILE A 103 -5.15 -18.29 -15.69
N ASN A 104 -4.88 -18.22 -14.38
CA ASN A 104 -3.64 -18.76 -13.79
C ASN A 104 -3.53 -20.29 -13.89
N LEU A 105 -4.64 -21.01 -14.03
CA LEU A 105 -4.64 -22.46 -14.22
C LEU A 105 -4.35 -22.86 -15.68
N ARG A 106 -4.52 -21.93 -16.63
CA ARG A 106 -4.29 -22.16 -18.06
C ARG A 106 -2.89 -21.74 -18.53
N MET A 107 -2.13 -21.06 -17.69
CA MET A 107 -0.71 -20.73 -17.90
C MET A 107 0.16 -21.74 -17.16
#